data_AF-A0A392UTT1-F1
#
_entry.id   AF-A0A392UTT1-F1
#
_cell.length_a   1.000
_cell.length_b   1.000
_cell.length_c   1.000
_cell.angle_alpha   90.00
_cell.angle_beta   90.00
_cell.angle_gamma   90.00
#
_symmetry.space_group_name_H-M   'P 1'
#
loop_
_entity.id
_entity.type
_entity.pdbx_description
1 polymer ?
#
loop_
_entity_poly.entity_id
_entity_poly.type
_entity_poly.pdbx_seq_one_letter_code
_entity_poly.pdbx_strand_id
1 'polypeptide(L)' 'MESCNTVCSPIVPGNKLNKDENGIGVNATKYKQMVGSLMYLLATRPDLAYSVCLIARYMEKP' A
#
# COMPACT_ATOMS: atom_id res chain seq x y z
N MET A 1 -12.25 6.55 -20.94
CA MET A 1 -12.24 6.14 -19.51
C MET A 1 -13.35 5.11 -19.33
N GLU A 2 -13.14 3.85 -19.72
CA GLU A 2 -14.27 2.94 -20.01
C GLU A 2 -14.18 1.60 -19.27
N SER A 3 -13.28 1.48 -18.29
CA SER A 3 -13.07 0.19 -17.61
C SER A 3 -12.50 0.36 -16.21
N CYS A 4 -13.04 1.27 -15.41
CA CYS A 4 -12.76 1.28 -13.98
C CYS A 4 -13.81 0.41 -13.29
N ASN A 5 -13.43 -0.80 -12.88
CA ASN A 5 -14.22 -1.57 -11.92
C ASN A 5 -14.40 -0.69 -10.68
N THR A 6 -15.64 -0.43 -10.27
CA THR A 6 -15.94 0.34 -9.06
C THR A 6 -15.55 -0.51 -7.85
N VAL A 7 -14.25 -0.47 -7.50
CA VAL A 7 -13.77 -1.15 -6.31
C VAL A 7 -14.12 -0.26 -5.12
N CYS A 8 -15.13 -0.67 -4.36
CA CYS A 8 -15.61 0.06 -3.18
C CYS A 8 -14.59 0.08 -2.04
N SER A 9 -13.64 -0.87 -2.03
CA SER A 9 -12.56 -0.91 -1.06
C SER A 9 -11.23 -1.13 -1.79
N PRO A 10 -10.19 -0.35 -1.51
CA PRO A 10 -8.93 -0.43 -2.22
C PRO A 10 -8.12 -1.67 -1.83
N ILE A 11 -8.59 -2.44 -0.86
CA ILE A 11 -8.06 -3.74 -0.50
C ILE A 11 -9.18 -4.77 -0.55
N VAL A 12 -8.88 -5.95 -1.10
CA VAL A 12 -9.80 -7.08 -1.02
C VAL A 12 -9.80 -7.56 0.43
N PRO A 13 -10.97 -7.66 1.09
CA PRO A 13 -11.04 -8.19 2.45
C PRO A 13 -10.47 -9.61 2.49
N GLY A 14 -9.48 -9.84 3.36
CA GLY A 14 -8.76 -11.11 3.46
C GLY A 14 -7.42 -11.16 2.71
N ASN A 15 -7.04 -10.11 1.96
CA ASN A 15 -5.71 -10.02 1.37
C ASN A 15 -4.67 -9.77 2.47
N LYS A 16 -3.83 -10.78 2.74
CA LYS A 16 -2.74 -10.69 3.72
C LYS A 16 -1.45 -10.32 2.98
N LEU A 17 -0.78 -9.25 3.41
CA LEU A 17 0.58 -8.99 2.99
C LEU A 17 1.48 -10.10 3.56
N ASN A 18 2.05 -10.91 2.68
CA ASN A 18 3.02 -11.92 3.06
C ASN A 18 4.43 -11.41 2.73
N LYS A 19 5.38 -11.69 3.61
CA LYS A 19 6.76 -11.31 3.37
C LYS A 19 7.36 -12.33 2.43
N ASP A 20 7.76 -11.91 1.24
CA ASP A 20 8.40 -12.81 0.30
C ASP A 20 9.86 -12.99 0.72
N GLU A 21 10.18 -14.15 1.29
CA GLU A 21 11.54 -14.47 1.78
C GLU A 21 12.54 -14.68 0.62
N ASN A 22 12.06 -14.91 -0.60
CA ASN A 22 12.85 -15.01 -1.83
C ASN A 22 12.75 -13.76 -2.72
N GLY A 23 12.07 -12.72 -2.25
CA GLY A 23 11.79 -11.52 -3.02
C GLY A 23 13.05 -10.67 -3.22
N ILE A 24 13.12 -9.97 -4.35
CA ILE A 24 14.15 -8.96 -4.58
C ILE A 24 13.90 -7.82 -3.58
N GLY A 25 14.84 -7.62 -2.66
CA GLY A 25 14.72 -6.60 -1.62
C GLY A 25 14.43 -5.23 -2.23
N VAL A 26 13.33 -4.60 -1.80
CA VAL A 26 12.96 -3.27 -2.27
C VAL A 26 13.85 -2.25 -1.57
N ASN A 27 14.39 -1.29 -2.32
CA ASN A 27 15.22 -0.27 -1.72
C ASN A 27 14.42 0.54 -0.68
N ALA A 28 14.86 0.54 0.57
CA ALA A 28 14.11 1.13 1.68
C ALA A 28 13.78 2.61 1.48
N THR A 29 14.66 3.38 0.82
CA THR A 29 14.40 4.79 0.50
C THR A 29 13.22 4.93 -0.46
N LYS A 30 13.17 4.10 -1.51
CA LYS A 30 12.05 4.10 -2.46
C LYS A 30 10.75 3.66 -1.80
N TYR A 31 10.81 2.65 -0.94
CA TYR A 31 9.65 2.18 -0.18
C TYR A 31 9.09 3.28 0.72
N LYS A 32 9.95 3.96 1.49
CA LYS A 32 9.55 5.09 2.33
C LYS A 32 8.95 6.24 1.52
N GLN A 33 9.53 6.56 0.37
CA GLN A 33 9.01 7.59 -0.52
C GLN A 33 7.60 7.22 -1.02
N MET A 34 7.38 5.98 -1.45
CA MET A 34 6.06 5.51 -1.88
C MET A 34 5.02 5.65 -0.77
N VAL A 35 5.31 5.13 0.43
CA VAL A 35 4.38 5.25 1.57
C VAL A 35 4.11 6.72 1.92
N GLY A 36 5.12 7.60 1.85
CA GLY A 36 4.93 9.04 2.03
C GLY A 36 4.00 9.67 0.99
N SER A 37 4.15 9.32 -0.29
CA SER A 37 3.23 9.76 -1.35
C SER A 37 1.81 9.20 -1.15
N LEU A 38 1.67 7.96 -0.68
CA LEU A 38 0.39 7.34 -0.34
C LEU A 38 -0.28 7.99 0.87
N MET A 39 0.49 8.39 1.88
CA MET A 39 -0.01 9.18 3.02
C MET A 39 -0.55 10.54 2.59
N TYR A 40 0.03 11.16 1.56
CA TYR A 40 -0.52 12.39 1.00
C TYR A 40 -1.90 12.16 0.36
N LEU A 41 -2.10 11.05 -0.37
CA LEU A 41 -3.40 10.68 -0.94
C LEU A 41 -4.47 10.36 0.11
N LEU A 42 -4.06 9.97 1.31
CA LEU A 42 -4.95 9.63 2.42
C LEU A 42 -5.86 10.81 2.82
N ALA A 43 -5.40 12.05 2.58
CA ALA A 43 -6.18 13.27 2.82
C ALA A 43 -7.40 13.41 1.90
N THR A 44 -7.33 12.92 0.66
CA THR A 44 -8.43 12.99 -0.32
C THR A 44 -9.21 11.69 -0.42
N ARG A 45 -8.60 10.57 -0.02
CA ARG A 45 -9.14 9.21 -0.10
C ARG A 45 -8.88 8.46 1.22
N PRO A 46 -9.67 8.73 2.29
CA PRO A 46 -9.53 8.03 3.57
C PRO A 46 -9.83 6.53 3.47
N ASP A 47 -10.54 6.12 2.42
CA ASP A 47 -10.78 4.73 2.03
C ASP A 47 -9.46 3.92 1.85
N LEU A 48 -8.36 4.58 1.46
CA LEU A 48 -7.03 3.97 1.34
C LEU A 48 -6.27 3.86 2.67
N ALA A 49 -6.76 4.48 3.74
CA ALA A 49 -6.06 4.58 5.02
C ALA A 49 -5.63 3.22 5.57
N TYR A 50 -6.52 2.24 5.49
CA TYR A 50 -6.26 0.89 5.97
C TYR A 50 -5.10 0.24 5.22
N SER A 51 -5.10 0.30 3.89
CA SER A 51 -4.03 -0.23 3.04
C SER A 51 -2.69 0.43 3.32
N VAL A 52 -2.67 1.76 3.46
CA VAL A 52 -1.44 2.53 3.73
C VAL A 52 -0.88 2.24 5.12
N CYS A 53 -1.74 2.11 6.14
CA CYS A 53 -1.32 1.68 7.47
C CYS A 53 -0.74 0.26 7.45
N LEU A 54 -1.32 -0.64 6.66
CA LEU A 54 -0.87 -2.02 6.56
C LEU A 54 0.55 -2.10 5.98
N ILE A 55 0.83 -1.37 4.89
CA ILE A 55 2.16 -1.31 4.26
C ILE A 55 3.16 -0.53 5.12
N ALA A 56 2.74 0.52 5.85
CA ALA A 56 3.63 1.29 6.71
C ALA A 56 4.32 0.41 7.78
N ARG A 57 3.67 -0.68 8.19
CA ARG A 57 4.24 -1.66 9.13
C ARG A 57 5.47 -2.40 8.59
N TYR A 58 5.63 -2.50 7.28
CA TYR A 58 6.75 -3.17 6.63
C TYR A 58 7.88 -2.20 6.23
N MET A 59 7.80 -0.91 6.59
CA MET A 59 8.83 0.10 6.26
C MET A 59 10.21 -0.18 6.87
N GLU A 60 10.25 -0.94 7.96
CA GLU A 60 11.49 -1.33 8.65
C GLU A 60 12.25 -2.43 7.91
N LYS A 61 11.54 -3.32 7.20
CA LYS A 61 12.08 -4.40 6.36
C LYS A 61 11.16 -4.61 5.14
N PRO A 62 11.30 -3.74 4.11
CA PRO A 62 10.48 -3.78 2.92
C PRO A 62 10.77 -4.97 2.01
#